data_AF-A0A952VLD3-F1
#
_entry.id   AF-A0A952VLD3-F1
#
_cell.length_a   1.000
_cell.length_b   1.000
_cell.length_c   1.000
_cell.angle_alpha   90.00
_cell.angle_beta   90.00
_cell.angle_gamma   90.00
#
_symmetry.space_group_name_H-M   'P 1'
#
loop_
_entity.id
_entity.type
_entity.pdbx_description
1 polymer ?
#
loop_
_entity_poly.entity_id
_entity_poly.type
_entity_poly.pdbx_seq_one_letter_code
_entity_poly.pdbx_strand_id
1 'polypeptide(L)'
;MKLAARVGRIAPSPTLAMAATAKAMAAQGLDVIDFSAGEPDFDTPEPVKAAAEAAIREGFTKYTPSSGIDELRGAIADKLQAELGVRYEKSQIL
;
A
#
# COMPACT_ATOMS: atom_id res chain seq x y z
N MET A 1 -32.19 5.65 -0.52
CA MET A 1 -31.08 5.05 -1.31
C MET A 1 -30.95 3.58 -0.89
N LYS A 2 -30.96 2.63 -1.82
CA LYS A 2 -30.86 1.19 -1.51
C LYS A 2 -29.50 0.67 -2.00
N LEU A 3 -28.70 0.11 -1.09
CA LEU A 3 -27.41 -0.48 -1.44
C LEU A 3 -27.59 -1.87 -2.06
N ALA A 4 -26.60 -2.32 -2.83
CA ALA A 4 -26.55 -3.69 -3.34
C ALA A 4 -26.42 -4.69 -2.19
N ALA A 5 -27.15 -5.82 -2.25
CA ALA A 5 -27.23 -6.80 -1.15
C ALA A 5 -25.87 -7.35 -0.70
N ARG A 6 -24.90 -7.50 -1.60
CA ARG A 6 -23.55 -7.97 -1.28
C ARG A 6 -22.78 -7.03 -0.33
N VAL A 7 -23.06 -5.73 -0.36
CA VAL A 7 -22.41 -4.75 0.52
C VAL A 7 -22.78 -5.01 1.97
N GLY A 8 -24.04 -5.41 2.24
CA GLY A 8 -24.49 -5.73 3.59
C GLY A 8 -23.88 -7.01 4.19
N ARG A 9 -23.11 -7.79 3.42
CA ARG A 9 -22.39 -8.98 3.90
C ARG A 9 -20.95 -8.67 4.35
N ILE A 10 -20.45 -7.46 4.08
CA ILE A 10 -19.09 -7.05 4.42
C ILE A 10 -19.12 -6.49 5.85
N ALA A 11 -18.47 -7.20 6.77
CA ALA A 11 -18.30 -6.71 8.13
C ALA A 11 -17.28 -5.55 8.15
N PRO A 12 -17.46 -4.54 9.02
CA PRO A 12 -16.43 -3.54 9.28
C PRO A 12 -15.13 -4.18 9.74
N SER A 13 -13.99 -3.60 9.35
CA SER A 13 -12.68 -4.07 9.78
C SER A 13 -12.48 -3.78 11.28
N PRO A 14 -12.27 -4.79 12.13
CA PRO A 14 -12.02 -4.59 13.55
C PRO A 14 -10.69 -3.83 13.78
N THR A 15 -9.68 -4.08 12.95
CA THR A 15 -8.38 -3.40 13.01
C THR A 15 -8.51 -1.90 12.75
N LEU A 16 -9.24 -1.52 11.69
CA LEU A 16 -9.46 -0.09 11.39
C LEU A 16 -10.32 0.60 12.46
N ALA A 17 -11.31 -0.11 13.01
CA ALA A 17 -12.13 0.43 14.09
C ALA A 17 -11.27 0.72 15.34
N MET A 18 -10.39 -0.20 15.74
CA MET A 18 -9.51 0.00 16.90
C MET A 18 -8.51 1.14 16.67
N ALA A 19 -7.85 1.18 15.51
CA ALA A 19 -6.92 2.25 15.15
C ALA A 19 -7.61 3.64 15.15
N ALA A 20 -8.86 3.71 14.67
CA ALA A 20 -9.64 4.94 14.71
C ALA A 20 -9.98 5.36 16.15
N THR A 21 -10.33 4.41 17.03
CA THR A 21 -10.58 4.68 18.45
C THR A 21 -9.32 5.17 19.15
N ALA A 22 -8.18 4.50 18.96
CA ALA A 22 -6.91 4.90 19.55
C ALA A 22 -6.51 6.32 19.11
N LYS A 23 -6.62 6.62 17.81
CA LYS A 23 -6.38 7.96 17.27
C LYS A 23 -7.32 9.02 17.86
N ALA A 24 -8.60 8.69 18.05
CA ALA A 24 -9.57 9.61 18.65
C ALA A 24 -9.28 9.89 20.13
N MET A 25 -8.85 8.87 20.88
CA MET A 25 -8.43 9.00 22.28
C MET A 25 -7.17 9.86 22.41
N ALA A 26 -6.16 9.60 21.58
CA ALA A 26 -4.94 10.41 21.53
C ALA A 26 -5.24 11.88 21.18
N ALA A 27 -6.14 12.13 20.22
CA ALA A 27 -6.58 13.49 19.87
C ALA A 27 -7.32 14.22 21.00
N GLN A 28 -7.87 13.49 21.96
CA GLN A 28 -8.47 14.04 23.18
C GLN A 28 -7.43 14.31 24.29
N GLY A 29 -6.14 14.09 24.01
CA GLY A 29 -5.05 14.27 24.96
C GLY A 29 -4.84 13.11 25.93
N LEU A 30 -5.45 11.94 25.66
CA LEU A 30 -5.19 10.73 26.43
C LEU A 30 -3.85 10.12 26.02
N ASP A 31 -3.11 9.59 26.98
CA ASP A 31 -1.90 8.79 26.72
C ASP A 31 -2.32 7.38 26.26
N VAL A 32 -2.08 7.08 25.00
CA VAL A 32 -2.55 5.86 24.33
C VAL A 32 -1.36 5.13 23.73
N ILE A 33 -1.16 3.88 24.16
CA ILE A 33 -0.22 2.96 23.53
C ILE A 33 -1.01 2.12 22.53
N ASP A 34 -0.85 2.42 21.24
CA ASP A 34 -1.57 1.76 20.16
C ASP A 34 -0.75 0.61 19.57
N PHE A 35 -1.26 -0.63 19.74
CA PHE A 35 -0.73 -1.85 19.13
C PHE A 35 -1.67 -2.43 18.05
N SER A 36 -2.61 -1.63 17.55
CA SER A 36 -3.65 -2.09 16.62
C SER A 36 -3.25 -1.98 15.15
N ALA A 37 -2.42 -0.99 14.80
CA ALA A 37 -1.94 -0.79 13.43
C ALA A 37 -0.79 -1.76 13.10
N GLY A 38 -0.78 -2.27 11.87
CA GLY A 38 0.28 -3.16 11.36
C GLY A 38 1.26 -2.48 10.40
N GLU A 39 1.20 -1.15 10.28
CA GLU A 39 2.16 -0.38 9.48
C GLU A 39 3.45 -0.12 10.28
N PRO A 40 4.64 -0.16 9.65
CA PRO A 40 5.89 0.18 10.33
C PRO A 40 5.92 1.63 10.82
N ASP A 41 6.66 1.87 11.89
CA ASP A 41 6.95 3.20 12.45
C ASP A 41 8.07 3.94 11.71
N PHE A 42 8.86 3.22 10.90
CA PHE A 42 9.91 3.81 10.07
C PHE A 42 9.32 4.54 8.86
N ASP A 43 9.94 5.67 8.53
CA ASP A 43 9.63 6.42 7.32
C ASP A 43 10.08 5.66 6.05
N THR A 44 9.51 6.04 4.91
CA THR A 44 9.92 5.52 3.60
C THR A 44 11.42 5.83 3.35
N PRO A 45 12.23 4.86 2.87
CA PRO A 45 13.65 5.08 2.61
C PRO A 45 13.92 6.22 1.62
N GLU A 46 14.96 7.02 1.88
CA GLU A 46 15.30 8.21 1.10
C GLU A 46 15.44 7.96 -0.42
N PRO A 47 16.08 6.87 -0.89
CA PRO A 47 16.17 6.61 -2.33
C PRO A 47 14.80 6.44 -3.01
N VAL A 48 13.80 5.94 -2.28
CA VAL A 48 12.44 5.76 -2.80
C VAL A 48 11.72 7.11 -2.89
N LYS A 49 11.88 7.97 -1.89
CA LYS A 49 11.35 9.34 -1.92
C LYS A 49 11.94 10.15 -3.06
N ALA A 50 13.26 10.10 -3.22
CA ALA A 50 13.97 10.81 -4.29
C ALA A 50 13.50 10.36 -5.70
N ALA A 51 13.28 9.05 -5.90
CA ALA A 51 12.75 8.52 -7.15
C ALA A 51 11.32 9.02 -7.43
N ALA A 52 10.45 9.08 -6.42
CA ALA A 52 9.11 9.62 -6.56
C ALA A 52 9.12 11.12 -6.89
N GLU A 53 9.98 11.90 -6.23
CA GLU A 53 10.14 13.33 -6.54
C GLU A 53 10.64 13.55 -7.98
N ALA A 54 11.63 12.76 -8.42
CA ALA A 54 12.14 12.82 -9.78
C ALA A 54 11.05 12.52 -10.81
N ALA A 55 10.28 11.44 -10.61
CA ALA A 55 9.16 11.08 -11.48
C ALA A 55 8.14 12.22 -11.62
N ILE A 56 7.81 12.90 -10.51
CA ILE A 56 6.92 14.07 -10.54
C ILE A 56 7.55 15.21 -11.35
N ARG A 57 8.82 15.54 -11.11
CA ARG A 57 9.54 16.63 -11.82
C ARG A 57 9.66 16.36 -13.32
N GLU A 58 9.83 15.10 -13.71
CA GLU A 58 9.92 14.65 -15.10
C GLU A 58 8.54 14.56 -15.78
N GLY A 59 7.46 14.83 -15.05
CA GLY A 59 6.10 14.84 -15.59
C GLY A 59 5.50 13.44 -15.75
N PHE A 60 6.05 12.42 -15.10
CA PHE A 60 5.54 11.03 -15.09
C PHE A 60 4.22 10.93 -14.30
N THR A 61 3.15 11.46 -14.90
CA THR A 61 1.86 11.76 -14.25
C THR A 61 0.65 11.26 -15.03
N LYS A 62 0.90 10.58 -16.16
CA LYS A 62 -0.13 10.06 -17.06
C LYS A 62 -0.43 8.60 -16.72
N TYR A 63 -1.52 8.10 -17.30
CA TYR A 63 -1.90 6.70 -17.11
C TYR A 63 -0.78 5.75 -17.51
N THR A 64 -0.56 4.76 -16.65
CA THR A 64 0.24 3.58 -16.94
C THR A 64 -0.69 2.48 -17.47
N PRO A 65 -0.15 1.40 -18.07
CA PRO A 65 -0.94 0.19 -18.31
C PRO A 65 -1.60 -0.31 -17.03
N SER A 66 -2.76 -0.96 -17.14
CA SER A 66 -3.50 -1.50 -15.99
C SER A 66 -2.75 -2.59 -15.24
N SER A 67 -1.75 -3.20 -15.88
CA SER A 67 -0.85 -4.22 -15.30
C SER A 67 0.42 -3.63 -14.67
N GLY A 68 0.55 -2.30 -14.64
CA GLY A 68 1.76 -1.60 -14.22
C GLY A 68 2.74 -1.33 -15.37
N ILE A 69 3.78 -0.55 -15.07
CA ILE A 69 4.85 -0.18 -16.01
C ILE A 69 5.78 -1.36 -16.25
N ASP A 70 6.35 -1.46 -17.45
CA ASP A 70 7.14 -2.63 -17.87
C ASP A 70 8.39 -2.83 -17.02
N GLU A 71 9.02 -1.73 -16.60
CA GLU A 71 10.21 -1.68 -15.77
C GLU A 71 9.94 -2.26 -14.37
N LEU A 72 8.80 -1.90 -13.76
CA LEU A 72 8.40 -2.39 -12.44
C LEU A 72 8.09 -3.88 -12.48
N ARG A 73 7.35 -4.33 -13.50
CA ARG A 73 7.01 -5.75 -13.67
C ARG A 73 8.25 -6.61 -13.86
N GLY A 74 9.23 -6.12 -14.63
CA GLY A 74 10.54 -6.75 -14.77
C GLY A 74 11.28 -6.85 -13.43
N ALA A 75 11.41 -5.73 -12.72
CA ALA A 75 12.10 -5.69 -11.43
C ALA A 75 11.47 -6.63 -10.38
N ILE A 76 10.14 -6.76 -10.36
CA ILE A 76 9.44 -7.70 -9.47
C ILE A 76 9.76 -9.15 -9.86
N ALA A 77 9.69 -9.50 -11.15
CA ALA A 77 10.01 -10.85 -11.61
C ALA A 77 11.46 -11.23 -11.26
N ASP A 78 12.41 -10.32 -11.45
CA ASP A 78 13.81 -10.52 -11.09
C ASP A 78 13.99 -10.68 -9.58
N LYS A 79 13.31 -9.86 -8.77
CA LYS A 79 13.31 -9.96 -7.30
C LYS A 79 12.79 -11.32 -6.83
N LEU A 80 11.68 -11.80 -7.38
CA LEU A 80 11.09 -13.09 -7.03
C LEU A 80 12.04 -14.24 -7.38
N GLN A 81 12.73 -14.16 -8.51
CA GLN A 81 13.73 -15.16 -8.88
C GLN A 81 14.95 -15.12 -7.95
N ALA A 82 15.43 -13.93 -7.59
CA ALA A 82 16.62 -13.76 -6.77
C ALA A 82 16.38 -14.16 -5.30
N GLU A 83 15.24 -13.79 -4.72
CA GLU A 83 14.97 -13.97 -3.29
C GLU A 83 14.24 -15.28 -2.98
N LEU A 84 13.37 -15.72 -3.89
CA LEU A 84 12.50 -16.87 -3.66
C LEU A 84 12.78 -18.02 -4.63
N GLY A 85 13.68 -17.84 -5.60
CA GLY A 85 14.05 -18.88 -6.58
C GLY A 85 12.96 -19.20 -7.61
N VAL A 86 11.89 -18.40 -7.67
CA VAL A 86 10.73 -18.65 -8.54
C VAL A 86 10.76 -17.74 -9.76
N ARG A 87 10.60 -18.33 -10.93
CA ARG A 87 10.60 -17.62 -12.21
C ARG A 87 9.19 -17.22 -12.60
N TYR A 88 8.98 -15.94 -12.88
CA TYR A 88 7.76 -15.41 -13.47
C TYR A 88 8.06 -14.66 -14.76
N GLU A 89 7.17 -14.76 -15.72
CA GLU A 89 7.12 -13.83 -16.84
C GLU A 89 6.47 -12.51 -16.40
N LYS A 90 6.84 -11.40 -17.05
CA LYS A 90 6.20 -10.09 -16.78
C LYS A 90 4.68 -10.19 -16.87
N SER A 91 4.17 -10.96 -17.83
CA SER A 91 2.73 -11.24 -18.06
C SER A 91 2.00 -11.79 -16.83
N GLN A 92 2.72 -12.36 -15.87
CA GLN A 92 2.19 -12.95 -14.63
C GLN A 92 2.26 -12.01 -13.42
N ILE A 93 2.76 -10.78 -13.59
CA ILE A 93 2.79 -9.72 -12.57
C ILE A 93 1.70 -8.69 -12.87
N LEU A 94 0.90 -8.33 -11.86
CA LEU A 94 -0.21 -7.36 -11.92
C LEU A 94 -0.01 -6.24 -10.89
#